data_AF-A0A346XY75-F1
#
_entry.id   AF-A0A346XY75-F1
#
_cell.length_a   1.000
_cell.length_b   1.000
_cell.length_c   1.000
_cell.angle_alpha   90.00
_cell.angle_beta   90.00
_cell.angle_gamma   90.00
#
_symmetry.space_group_name_H-M   'P 1'
#
loop_
_entity.id
_entity.type
_entity.pdbx_description
1 polymer ?
#
loop_
_entity_poly.entity_id
_entity_poly.type
_entity_poly.pdbx_seq_one_letter_code
_entity_poly.pdbx_strand_id
1 'polypeptide(L)'
;MQGSLRKTPPAPFELRPGDRVRIKSREEIEATLDANNANRGLIFDVEELRFCGQEATVLQRVDRIIDERTGRMIDFKSDAYVLDGIVCPGDYHRLCARGIYSYWRAVWLEKLPPAP
;
A
#
# COMPACT_ATOMS: atom_id res chain seq x y z
N MET A 1 9.92 9.22 -7.45
CA MET A 1 10.32 7.80 -7.45
C MET A 1 10.40 7.33 -8.88
N GLN A 2 11.36 6.46 -9.19
CA GLN A 2 11.57 5.90 -10.52
C GLN A 2 11.85 4.39 -10.39
N GLY A 3 10.80 3.60 -10.24
CA GLY A 3 10.89 2.15 -10.36
C GLY A 3 11.42 1.73 -11.73
N SER A 4 12.03 0.55 -11.80
CA SER A 4 12.73 0.07 -13.01
C SER A 4 12.53 -1.42 -13.29
N LEU A 5 11.81 -2.14 -12.43
CA LEU A 5 11.65 -3.58 -12.58
C LEU A 5 10.77 -3.93 -13.79
N ARG A 6 11.19 -4.93 -14.58
CA ARG A 6 10.32 -5.56 -15.59
C ARG A 6 9.30 -6.52 -14.96
N LYS A 7 9.64 -7.09 -13.81
CA LYS A 7 8.79 -7.98 -13.02
C LYS A 7 8.98 -7.68 -11.55
N THR A 8 7.89 -7.36 -10.87
CA THR A 8 7.93 -6.95 -9.46
C THR A 8 7.83 -8.15 -8.53
N PRO A 9 8.48 -8.11 -7.35
CA PRO A 9 8.43 -9.20 -6.38
C PRO A 9 7.00 -9.46 -5.88
N PRO A 10 6.64 -10.73 -5.57
CA PRO A 10 5.39 -11.07 -4.89
C PRO A 10 5.43 -10.68 -3.40
N ALA A 11 4.28 -10.84 -2.72
CA ALA A 11 4.21 -10.78 -1.27
C ALA A 11 5.24 -11.74 -0.63
N PRO A 12 6.10 -11.24 0.26
CA PRO A 12 7.03 -12.11 0.98
C PRO A 12 6.36 -12.91 2.10
N PHE A 13 5.22 -12.44 2.60
CA PHE A 13 4.45 -13.04 3.69
C PHE A 13 2.99 -12.55 3.65
N GLU A 14 2.14 -13.19 4.44
CA GLU A 14 0.77 -12.72 4.68
C GLU A 14 0.67 -11.98 6.02
N LEU A 15 -0.16 -10.95 6.04
CA LEU A 15 -0.47 -10.16 7.22
C LEU A 15 -1.92 -10.41 7.66
N ARG A 16 -2.16 -10.29 8.95
CA ARG A 16 -3.48 -10.42 9.57
C ARG A 16 -3.90 -9.08 10.19
N PRO A 17 -5.21 -8.81 10.28
CA PRO A 17 -5.70 -7.71 11.11
C PRO A 17 -5.08 -7.74 12.51
N GLY A 18 -4.59 -6.59 12.98
CA GLY A 18 -3.88 -6.44 14.24
C GLY A 18 -2.36 -6.66 14.19
N ASP A 19 -1.81 -7.16 13.07
CA ASP A 19 -0.35 -7.22 12.91
C ASP A 19 0.25 -5.81 12.92
N ARG A 20 1.32 -5.61 13.70
CA ARG A 20 2.13 -4.39 13.66
C ARG A 20 3.09 -4.46 12.49
N VAL A 21 3.20 -3.36 11.75
CA VAL A 21 4.09 -3.24 10.60
C VAL A 21 4.81 -1.90 10.61
N ARG A 22 5.98 -1.85 9.98
CA ARG A 22 6.63 -0.61 9.56
C ARG A 22 6.49 -0.48 8.05
N ILE A 23 6.11 0.70 7.58
CA ILE A 23 6.17 1.02 6.16
C ILE A 23 7.65 1.21 5.81
N LYS A 24 8.15 0.47 4.82
CA LYS A 24 9.55 0.52 4.41
C LYS A 24 9.98 1.93 3.98
N SER A 25 11.29 2.15 3.94
CA SER A 25 11.84 3.40 3.40
C SER A 25 11.47 3.58 1.93
N ARG A 26 11.60 4.81 1.44
CA ARG A 26 11.41 5.13 0.03
C ARG A 26 12.29 4.25 -0.86
N GLU A 27 13.57 4.13 -0.54
CA GLU A 27 14.56 3.42 -1.35
C GLU A 27 14.23 1.93 -1.44
N GLU A 28 13.82 1.33 -0.31
CA GLU A 28 13.38 -0.06 -0.26
C GLU A 28 12.09 -0.29 -1.06
N ILE A 29 11.12 0.63 -1.00
CA ILE A 29 9.88 0.52 -1.78
C ILE A 29 10.18 0.69 -3.26
N GLU A 30 10.96 1.71 -3.65
CA GLU A 30 11.35 2.02 -5.02
C GLU A 30 12.03 0.82 -5.70
N ALA A 31 12.84 0.06 -4.96
CA ALA A 31 13.45 -1.19 -5.42
C ALA A 31 12.46 -2.32 -5.73
N THR A 32 11.18 -2.18 -5.36
CA THR A 32 10.12 -3.17 -5.62
C THR A 32 9.16 -2.77 -6.74
N LEU A 33 9.35 -1.60 -7.35
CA LEU A 33 8.42 -1.02 -8.32
C LEU A 33 8.87 -1.20 -9.77
N ASP A 34 7.89 -1.30 -10.66
CA ASP A 34 8.09 -1.23 -12.10
C ASP A 34 8.22 0.22 -12.62
N ALA A 35 8.39 0.38 -13.93
CA ALA A 35 8.54 1.69 -14.57
C ALA A 35 7.30 2.61 -14.43
N ASN A 36 6.13 2.06 -14.04
CA ASN A 36 4.92 2.82 -13.75
C ASN A 36 4.81 3.14 -12.24
N ASN A 37 5.87 2.92 -11.46
CA ASN A 37 5.86 3.00 -10.00
C ASN A 37 4.80 2.10 -9.36
N ALA A 38 4.55 0.92 -9.95
CA ALA A 38 3.59 -0.05 -9.42
C ALA A 38 4.27 -1.34 -8.95
N ASN A 39 3.65 -2.01 -7.99
CA ASN A 39 3.93 -3.41 -7.67
C ASN A 39 2.68 -4.24 -7.97
N ARG A 40 2.81 -5.16 -8.94
CA ARG A 40 1.72 -6.07 -9.37
C ARG A 40 0.42 -5.31 -9.64
N GLY A 41 0.53 -4.20 -10.36
CA GLY A 41 -0.59 -3.37 -10.78
C GLY A 41 -1.16 -2.42 -9.71
N LEU A 42 -0.62 -2.39 -8.48
CA LEU A 42 -0.96 -1.36 -7.50
C LEU A 42 0.12 -0.28 -7.52
N ILE A 43 -0.27 0.94 -7.87
CA ILE A 43 0.61 2.12 -7.92
C ILE A 43 0.96 2.53 -6.49
N PHE A 44 2.21 2.90 -6.29
CA PHE A 44 2.68 3.57 -5.09
C PHE A 44 2.79 5.07 -5.40
N ASP A 45 1.84 5.87 -4.91
CA ASP A 45 1.72 7.29 -5.25
C ASP A 45 2.75 8.13 -4.46
N VAL A 46 2.94 9.38 -4.91
CA VAL A 46 3.82 10.34 -4.25
C VAL A 46 3.30 10.71 -2.86
N GLU A 47 1.98 10.65 -2.65
CA GLU A 47 1.36 10.93 -1.35
C GLU A 47 1.76 9.89 -0.30
N GLU A 48 1.92 8.61 -0.68
CA GLU A 48 2.31 7.56 0.25
C GLU A 48 3.73 7.74 0.81
N LEU A 49 4.61 8.50 0.12
CA LEU A 49 5.98 8.77 0.58
C LEU A 49 6.03 9.35 2.00
N ARG A 50 5.02 10.13 2.40
CA ARG A 50 4.97 10.75 3.72
C ARG A 50 4.85 9.74 4.86
N PHE A 51 4.39 8.53 4.56
CA PHE A 51 4.20 7.46 5.53
C PHE A 51 5.40 6.52 5.60
N CYS A 52 6.39 6.66 4.70
CA CYS A 52 7.61 5.85 4.74
C CYS A 52 8.31 5.96 6.11
N GLY A 53 8.72 4.81 6.65
CA GLY A 53 9.35 4.70 7.97
C GLY A 53 8.39 4.72 9.16
N GLN A 54 7.11 5.04 8.97
CA GLN A 54 6.13 5.04 10.06
C GLN A 54 5.72 3.60 10.44
N GLU A 55 5.40 3.41 11.72
CA GLU A 55 4.76 2.20 12.19
C GLU A 55 3.24 2.34 12.12
N ALA A 56 2.56 1.27 11.72
CA ALA A 56 1.13 1.20 11.63
C ALA A 56 0.64 -0.20 12.04
N THR A 57 -0.68 -0.31 12.19
CA THR A 57 -1.34 -1.59 12.43
C THR A 57 -2.14 -1.98 11.20
N VAL A 58 -2.09 -3.25 10.81
CA VAL A 58 -2.91 -3.77 9.72
C VAL A 58 -4.37 -3.75 10.18
N LEU A 59 -5.20 -2.96 9.52
CA LEU A 59 -6.63 -2.86 9.82
C LEU A 59 -7.38 -4.03 9.19
N GLN A 60 -7.13 -4.29 7.91
CA GLN A 60 -7.78 -5.36 7.17
C GLN A 60 -6.99 -5.77 5.93
N ARG A 61 -7.24 -7.00 5.48
CA ARG A 61 -6.90 -7.44 4.12
C ARG A 61 -8.08 -7.13 3.19
N VAL A 62 -7.78 -6.64 2.00
CA VAL A 62 -8.76 -6.28 0.98
C VAL A 62 -8.58 -7.20 -0.22
N ASP A 63 -9.57 -8.04 -0.49
CA ASP A 63 -9.53 -8.95 -1.65
C ASP A 63 -10.30 -8.41 -2.85
N ARG A 64 -11.21 -7.45 -2.66
CA ARG A 64 -12.02 -6.85 -3.73
C ARG A 64 -12.44 -5.42 -3.42
N ILE A 65 -12.54 -4.60 -4.46
CA ILE A 65 -12.96 -3.19 -4.36
C ILE A 65 -13.97 -2.83 -5.46
N ILE A 66 -14.75 -1.78 -5.24
CA ILE A 66 -15.63 -1.24 -6.29
C ILE A 66 -14.78 -0.27 -7.11
N ASP A 67 -14.65 -0.52 -8.40
CA ASP A 67 -14.08 0.45 -9.34
C ASP A 67 -15.00 1.67 -9.42
N GLU A 68 -14.55 2.81 -8.88
CA GLU A 68 -15.41 4.00 -8.73
C GLU A 68 -15.95 4.52 -10.07
N ARG A 69 -15.21 4.33 -11.17
CA ARG A 69 -15.62 4.80 -12.51
C ARG A 69 -16.75 3.97 -13.09
N THR A 70 -16.69 2.66 -12.93
CA THR A 70 -17.64 1.71 -13.56
C THR A 70 -18.68 1.16 -12.60
N GLY A 71 -18.49 1.34 -11.29
CA GLY A 71 -19.33 0.77 -10.24
C GLY A 71 -19.23 -0.75 -10.11
N ARG A 72 -18.26 -1.39 -10.78
CA ARG A 72 -18.13 -2.85 -10.79
C ARG A 72 -17.20 -3.33 -9.68
N MET A 73 -17.49 -4.50 -9.13
CA MET A 73 -16.58 -5.19 -8.25
C MET A 73 -15.36 -5.69 -9.05
N ILE A 74 -14.16 -5.43 -8.54
CA ILE A 74 -12.91 -5.96 -9.07
C ILE A 74 -12.16 -6.70 -7.95
N ASP A 75 -11.59 -7.84 -8.30
CA ASP A 75 -10.80 -8.65 -7.38
C ASP A 75 -9.31 -8.32 -7.48
N PHE A 76 -8.66 -8.18 -6.34
CA PHE A 76 -7.22 -8.06 -6.26
C PHE A 76 -6.57 -9.42 -6.55
N LYS A 77 -5.74 -9.47 -7.59
CA LYS A 77 -4.96 -10.68 -7.96
C LYS A 77 -3.73 -10.90 -7.08
N SER A 78 -3.48 -10.02 -6.11
CA SER A 78 -2.32 -10.03 -5.22
C SER A 78 -2.73 -9.36 -3.91
N ASP A 79 -1.97 -9.60 -2.85
CA ASP A 79 -2.22 -9.10 -1.51
C ASP A 79 -2.42 -7.59 -1.44
N ALA A 80 -3.51 -7.12 -0.85
CA ALA A 80 -3.72 -5.69 -0.57
C ALA A 80 -4.20 -5.53 0.87
N TYR A 81 -3.64 -4.56 1.56
CA TYR A 81 -3.95 -4.28 2.96
C TYR A 81 -4.29 -2.81 3.14
N VAL A 82 -5.12 -2.54 4.14
CA VAL A 82 -5.35 -1.20 4.66
C VAL A 82 -4.69 -1.12 6.03
N LEU A 83 -4.03 0.00 6.28
CA LEU A 83 -3.37 0.29 7.55
C LEU A 83 -4.20 1.29 8.35
N ASP A 84 -4.27 1.09 9.65
CA ASP A 84 -5.02 1.96 10.56
C ASP A 84 -4.39 3.37 10.61
N GLY A 85 -5.23 4.40 10.49
CA GLY A 85 -4.81 5.79 10.44
C GLY A 85 -4.07 6.24 9.18
N ILE A 86 -3.77 5.34 8.23
CA ILE A 86 -3.07 5.67 6.99
C ILE A 86 -4.08 5.87 5.86
N VAL A 87 -4.42 7.13 5.63
CA VAL A 87 -5.39 7.55 4.62
C VAL A 87 -4.78 8.56 3.66
N CYS A 88 -5.28 8.59 2.43
CA CYS A 88 -4.93 9.60 1.44
C CYS A 88 -5.26 11.00 2.00
N PRO A 89 -4.26 11.89 2.10
CA PRO A 89 -4.44 13.25 2.60
C PRO A 89 -5.20 14.14 1.59
N GLY A 90 -5.17 13.79 0.31
CA GLY A 90 -5.84 14.52 -0.76
C GLY A 90 -5.11 15.77 -1.23
N ASP A 91 -3.87 16.00 -0.78
CA ASP A 91 -3.04 17.16 -1.10
C ASP A 91 -2.81 17.27 -2.62
N TYR A 92 -2.64 16.15 -3.31
CA TYR A 92 -2.47 16.07 -4.76
C TYR A 92 -3.78 15.76 -5.52
N HIS A 93 -4.89 15.61 -4.79
CA HIS A 93 -6.22 15.34 -5.33
C HIS A 93 -7.22 16.46 -5.03
N ARG A 94 -6.80 17.72 -5.23
CA ARG A 94 -7.63 18.93 -5.05
C ARG A 94 -8.19 19.07 -3.62
N LEU A 95 -7.39 18.74 -2.62
CA LEU A 95 -7.79 18.77 -1.20
C LEU A 95 -9.02 17.91 -0.95
N CYS A 96 -9.04 16.71 -1.54
CA CYS A 96 -10.14 15.76 -1.40
C CYS A 96 -10.29 15.34 0.06
N ALA A 97 -11.34 15.82 0.73
CA ALA A 97 -11.60 15.54 2.14
C ALA A 97 -12.08 14.10 2.43
N ARG A 98 -12.04 13.19 1.46
CA ARG A 98 -12.60 11.84 1.59
C ARG A 98 -11.81 10.94 2.53
N GLY A 99 -10.51 11.21 2.74
CA GLY A 99 -9.66 10.39 3.60
C GLY A 99 -9.72 8.90 3.21
N ILE A 100 -9.64 8.61 1.92
CA ILE A 100 -9.78 7.24 1.41
C ILE A 100 -8.57 6.44 1.92
N TYR A 101 -8.82 5.22 2.42
CA TYR A 101 -7.74 4.32 2.80
C TYR A 101 -6.82 4.02 1.61
N SER A 102 -5.51 4.22 1.81
CA SER A 102 -4.51 3.77 0.84
C SER A 102 -4.35 2.25 0.94
N TYR A 103 -4.12 1.60 -0.20
CA TYR A 103 -3.85 0.18 -0.26
C TYR A 103 -2.34 -0.08 -0.26
N TRP A 104 -1.93 -1.09 0.50
CA TRP A 104 -0.52 -1.44 0.70
C TRP A 104 -0.26 -2.89 0.31
N ARG A 105 0.85 -3.16 -0.39
CA ARG A 105 1.38 -4.51 -0.60
C ARG A 105 2.24 -4.91 0.59
N ALA A 106 2.21 -6.17 1.02
CA ALA A 106 3.09 -6.70 2.07
C ALA A 106 4.58 -6.51 1.74
N VAL A 107 4.95 -6.47 0.45
CA VAL A 107 6.34 -6.23 0.05
C VAL A 107 6.85 -4.83 0.42
N TRP A 108 5.95 -3.87 0.65
CA TRP A 108 6.25 -2.51 1.11
C TRP A 108 6.26 -2.39 2.64
N LEU A 109 5.97 -3.49 3.33
CA LEU A 109 5.82 -3.53 4.78
C LEU A 109 6.89 -4.44 5.38
N GLU A 110 7.28 -4.12 6.60
CA GLU A 110 8.11 -4.95 7.45
C GLU A 110 7.26 -5.37 8.65
N LYS A 111 7.11 -6.68 8.88
CA LYS A 111 6.35 -7.18 10.03
C LYS A 111 7.14 -6.96 11.32
N LEU A 112 6.51 -6.30 12.29
CA LEU A 112 7.10 -6.02 13.59
C LEU A 112 6.65 -7.07 14.62
N PRO A 113 7.43 -7.27 15.70
CA PRO A 113 6.96 -8.05 16.84
C PRO A 113 5.70 -7.40 17.46
N PRO A 114 4.84 -8.22 18.11
CA PRO A 114 3.74 -7.68 18.88
C PRO A 114 4.25 -6.69 19.95
N ALA A 115 3.41 -5.70 20.29
CA ALA A 115 3.73 -4.82 21.43
C ALA A 115 3.88 -5.66 22.71
N PRO A 116 4.81 -5.30 23.61
CA PRO A 116 4.97 -5.96 24.90
C PRO A 116 3.73 -5.82 25.79
#